data_AF-A0A660RMT4-F1
#
_entry.id   AF-A0A660RMT4-F1
#
_cell.length_a   1.000
_cell.length_b   1.000
_cell.length_c   1.000
_cell.angle_alpha   90.00
_cell.angle_beta   90.00
_cell.angle_gamma   90.00
#
_symmetry.space_group_name_H-M   'P 1'
#
loop_
_entity.id
_entity.type
_entity.pdbx_description
1 polymer ?
#
loop_
_entity_poly.entity_id
_entity_poly.type
_entity_poly.pdbx_seq_one_letter_code
_entity_poly.pdbx_strand_id
1 'polypeptide(L)'
;MTDLTFTLTPKEKISKAKLELYKRSPFFSYLIEYLKFIERKDIKTCSIDNKRVFSYNPDFISKLSTEEVLTILCHEVMHLALEHYKRQRNRNKMILTSEGQIVFVWNIACDIVINNILIKNGFKFPKNSIIPSEDSIIIFKKKITSISKKSAEEIYDELIEELDKNFEKIEIIVKDPDKLGEKAGEKFKLKAYKINEEIKNFDEHKWDIDKESKENEEDIDWKKILAEAYNYAKQRGEIPLGLKREYEILNKSKINWRILLRREISKIVPTDFTWSKPNKKYIWMDIYTPGIQKESVEVLIAIDTSSSVTKKELSQFISEIISIAKSFESIKLRIITHDARVYEDILIKDKDLNKLKKLKIRGGGGTDHRPLYKYIKEKKYYKNTKLLISFTDGYSEFPKKPIIPTIFILAGNHVAKSRMPKWAIAVISCNRD
;
A
#
# COMPACT_ATOMS: atom_id res chain seq x y z
N MET A 1 -8.71 -57.71 0.78
CA MET A 1 -8.42 -56.51 1.59
C MET A 1 -9.45 -55.48 1.21
N THR A 2 -10.42 -55.24 2.09
CA THR A 2 -11.37 -54.13 1.97
C THR A 2 -10.58 -52.82 2.09
N ASP A 3 -10.57 -52.02 1.03
CA ASP A 3 -10.02 -50.66 1.06
C ASP A 3 -10.75 -49.86 2.15
N LEU A 4 -10.09 -49.73 3.30
CA LEU A 4 -10.47 -48.77 4.34
C LEU A 4 -10.20 -47.38 3.75
N THR A 5 -11.18 -46.83 3.04
CA THR A 5 -11.17 -45.40 2.70
C THR A 5 -11.36 -44.62 4.00
N PHE A 6 -10.26 -44.30 4.67
CA PHE A 6 -10.26 -43.38 5.81
C PHE A 6 -10.79 -42.02 5.34
N THR A 7 -12.06 -41.75 5.61
CA THR A 7 -12.66 -40.43 5.36
C THR A 7 -12.18 -39.47 6.43
N LEU A 8 -11.22 -38.62 6.07
CA LEU A 8 -10.72 -37.55 6.94
C LEU A 8 -11.86 -36.61 7.36
N THR A 9 -11.88 -36.25 8.63
CA THR A 9 -12.74 -35.17 9.14
C THR A 9 -12.39 -33.84 8.47
N PRO A 10 -13.29 -32.84 8.44
CA PRO A 10 -12.99 -31.52 7.88
C PRO A 10 -11.73 -30.88 8.46
N LYS A 11 -11.53 -30.99 9.78
CA LYS A 11 -10.35 -30.49 10.48
C LYS A 11 -9.07 -31.22 10.05
N GLU A 12 -9.12 -32.55 9.92
CA GLU A 12 -7.97 -33.34 9.43
C GLU A 12 -7.66 -33.06 7.96
N LYS A 13 -8.68 -32.82 7.12
CA LYS A 13 -8.49 -32.38 5.73
C LYS A 13 -7.76 -31.04 5.66
N ILE A 14 -8.15 -30.07 6.48
CA ILE A 14 -7.45 -28.77 6.58
C ILE A 14 -6.01 -28.98 7.05
N SER A 15 -5.79 -29.76 8.11
CA SER A 15 -4.43 -30.06 8.58
C SER A 15 -3.57 -30.72 7.51
N LYS A 16 -4.12 -31.68 6.77
CA LYS A 16 -3.44 -32.33 5.66
C LYS A 16 -3.11 -31.34 4.54
N ALA A 17 -4.06 -30.48 4.17
CA ALA A 17 -3.85 -29.42 3.17
C ALA A 17 -2.75 -28.43 3.59
N LYS A 18 -2.69 -28.03 4.87
CA LYS A 18 -1.60 -27.19 5.41
C LYS A 18 -0.24 -27.87 5.24
N LEU A 19 -0.13 -29.16 5.61
CA LEU A 19 1.11 -29.93 5.47
C LEU A 19 1.56 -30.10 4.01
N GLU A 20 0.62 -30.31 3.09
CA GLU A 20 0.91 -30.36 1.65
C GLU A 20 1.38 -28.99 1.14
N LEU A 21 0.77 -27.91 1.61
CA LEU A 21 1.15 -26.55 1.23
C LEU A 21 2.56 -26.17 1.68
N TYR A 22 3.00 -26.61 2.87
CA TYR A 22 4.38 -26.43 3.34
C TYR A 22 5.44 -26.95 2.36
N LYS A 23 5.11 -28.03 1.64
CA LYS A 23 6.00 -28.63 0.64
C LYS A 23 5.91 -27.92 -0.71
N ARG A 24 4.77 -27.31 -1.00
CA ARG A 24 4.42 -26.79 -2.33
C ARG A 24 4.68 -25.31 -2.49
N SER A 25 4.42 -24.51 -1.46
CA SER A 25 4.59 -23.06 -1.53
C SER A 25 4.94 -22.44 -0.17
N PRO A 26 6.21 -22.02 0.03
CA PRO A 26 6.65 -21.40 1.27
C PRO A 26 5.95 -20.06 1.54
N PHE A 27 5.50 -19.36 0.49
CA PHE A 27 4.77 -18.10 0.62
C PHE A 27 3.42 -18.30 1.32
N PHE A 28 2.56 -19.16 0.75
CA PHE A 28 1.22 -19.37 1.30
C PHE A 28 1.26 -20.10 2.64
N SER A 29 2.15 -21.09 2.80
CA SER A 29 2.30 -21.80 4.07
C SER A 29 2.65 -20.85 5.21
N TYR A 30 3.55 -19.89 4.97
CA TYR A 30 3.94 -18.90 5.96
C TYR A 30 2.75 -18.04 6.42
N LEU A 31 1.94 -17.54 5.48
CA LEU A 31 0.78 -16.69 5.83
C LEU A 31 -0.30 -17.46 6.60
N ILE A 32 -0.54 -18.71 6.22
CA ILE A 32 -1.60 -19.56 6.80
C ILE A 32 -1.31 -19.95 8.26
N GLU A 33 -0.06 -19.92 8.70
CA GLU A 33 0.29 -20.12 10.12
C GLU A 33 -0.24 -19.03 11.05
N TYR A 34 -0.45 -17.82 10.53
CA TYR A 34 -0.98 -16.71 11.31
C TYR A 34 -2.51 -16.68 11.34
N LEU A 35 -3.19 -17.66 10.73
CA LEU A 35 -4.65 -17.74 10.69
C LEU A 35 -5.20 -18.56 11.87
N LYS A 36 -6.32 -18.08 12.40
CA LYS A 36 -7.13 -18.78 13.40
C LYS A 36 -8.29 -19.49 12.70
N PHE A 37 -8.45 -20.78 12.95
CA PHE A 37 -9.47 -21.59 12.27
C PHE A 37 -10.68 -21.79 13.17
N ILE A 38 -11.87 -21.39 12.71
CA ILE A 38 -13.13 -21.55 13.44
C ILE A 38 -14.15 -22.29 12.56
N GLU A 39 -14.80 -23.30 13.12
CA GLU A 39 -15.89 -24.01 12.45
C GLU A 39 -17.20 -23.21 12.59
N ARG A 40 -17.89 -22.98 11.48
CA ARG A 40 -19.15 -22.23 11.42
C ARG A 40 -20.12 -22.89 10.45
N LYS A 41 -21.25 -23.39 10.96
CA LYS A 41 -22.31 -24.02 10.14
C LYS A 41 -23.29 -23.03 9.53
N ASP A 42 -23.25 -21.77 9.99
CA ASP A 42 -24.15 -20.70 9.56
C ASP A 42 -23.71 -20.00 8.28
N ILE A 43 -22.47 -20.21 7.84
CA ILE A 43 -21.94 -19.75 6.55
C ILE A 43 -22.08 -20.85 5.48
N LYS A 44 -22.14 -20.47 4.20
CA LYS A 44 -22.29 -21.44 3.10
C LYS A 44 -20.98 -22.16 2.73
N THR A 45 -19.87 -21.43 2.70
CA THR A 45 -18.57 -21.92 2.22
C THR A 45 -17.46 -21.68 3.26
N CYS A 46 -16.55 -20.76 2.98
CA CYS A 46 -15.49 -20.28 3.84
C CYS A 46 -15.53 -18.74 3.83
N SER A 47 -14.87 -18.15 4.82
CA SER A 47 -14.69 -16.70 4.86
C SER A 47 -13.51 -16.36 5.75
N ILE A 48 -12.72 -15.37 5.34
CA ILE A 48 -11.71 -14.75 6.17
C ILE A 48 -12.13 -13.35 6.62
N ASP A 49 -11.81 -13.00 7.87
CA ASP A 49 -11.98 -11.65 8.39
C ASP A 49 -10.65 -10.89 8.53
N ASN A 50 -10.74 -9.58 8.79
CA ASN A 50 -9.58 -8.70 9.00
C ASN A 50 -8.76 -9.01 10.27
N LYS A 51 -9.24 -9.92 11.13
CA LYS A 51 -8.56 -10.40 12.34
C LYS A 51 -7.84 -11.73 12.13
N ARG A 52 -7.78 -12.22 10.89
CA ARG A 52 -7.13 -13.50 10.50
C ARG A 52 -7.93 -14.71 10.97
N VAL A 53 -9.22 -14.57 11.21
CA VAL A 53 -10.11 -15.68 11.50
C VAL A 53 -10.59 -16.25 10.18
N PHE A 54 -10.12 -17.45 9.87
CA PHE A 54 -10.64 -18.30 8.82
C PHE A 54 -11.82 -19.10 9.36
N SER A 55 -13.03 -18.75 8.94
CA SER A 55 -14.25 -19.48 9.25
C SER A 55 -14.57 -20.46 8.13
N TYR A 56 -14.98 -21.69 8.47
CA TYR A 56 -15.36 -22.69 7.46
C TYR A 56 -16.60 -23.49 7.84
N ASN A 57 -17.41 -23.82 6.84
CA ASN A 57 -18.50 -24.77 6.98
C ASN A 57 -17.95 -26.21 6.87
N PRO A 58 -18.12 -27.06 7.90
CA PRO A 58 -17.64 -28.44 7.89
C PRO A 58 -18.32 -29.30 6.82
N ASP A 59 -19.60 -29.04 6.50
CA ASP A 59 -20.37 -29.77 5.49
C ASP A 59 -19.95 -29.40 4.06
N PHE A 60 -19.37 -28.20 3.90
CA PHE A 60 -18.76 -27.79 2.65
C PHE A 60 -17.39 -28.43 2.47
N ILE A 61 -16.50 -28.31 3.47
CA ILE A 61 -15.15 -28.91 3.44
C ILE A 61 -15.19 -30.44 3.31
N SER A 62 -16.19 -31.11 3.91
CA SER A 62 -16.33 -32.57 3.82
C SER A 62 -16.53 -33.06 2.39
N LYS A 63 -17.17 -32.26 1.52
CA LYS A 63 -17.44 -32.58 0.11
C LYS A 63 -16.24 -32.35 -0.82
N LEU A 64 -15.23 -31.61 -0.35
CA LEU A 64 -14.07 -31.23 -1.15
C LEU A 64 -12.92 -32.24 -1.01
N SER A 65 -12.12 -32.36 -2.06
CA SER A 65 -10.82 -33.04 -2.05
C SER A 65 -9.76 -32.20 -1.32
N THR A 66 -8.67 -32.82 -0.87
CA THR A 66 -7.58 -32.11 -0.18
C THR A 66 -6.97 -31.01 -1.05
N GLU A 67 -6.82 -31.23 -2.36
CA GLU A 67 -6.32 -30.23 -3.31
C GLU A 67 -7.26 -29.02 -3.44
N GLU A 68 -8.57 -29.24 -3.44
CA GLU A 68 -9.56 -28.16 -3.48
C GLU A 68 -9.55 -27.35 -2.17
N VAL A 69 -9.44 -28.01 -1.01
CA VAL A 69 -9.30 -27.34 0.30
C VAL A 69 -8.02 -26.49 0.33
N LEU A 70 -6.92 -27.01 -0.21
CA LEU A 70 -5.65 -26.31 -0.31
C LEU A 70 -5.79 -25.02 -1.14
N THR A 71 -6.50 -25.06 -2.26
CA THR A 71 -6.79 -23.87 -3.07
C THR A 71 -7.64 -22.85 -2.32
N ILE A 72 -8.66 -23.26 -1.58
CA ILE A 72 -9.52 -22.35 -0.79
C ILE A 72 -8.71 -21.67 0.31
N LEU A 73 -7.85 -22.40 1.02
CA LEU A 73 -6.95 -21.81 2.02
C LEU A 73 -6.07 -20.70 1.41
N CYS A 74 -5.51 -20.96 0.23
CA CYS A 74 -4.68 -19.99 -0.47
C CYS A 74 -5.48 -18.82 -1.04
N HIS A 75 -6.72 -19.05 -1.45
CA HIS A 75 -7.64 -18.01 -1.93
C HIS A 75 -7.96 -17.02 -0.82
N GLU A 76 -8.43 -17.54 0.30
CA GLU A 76 -8.85 -16.77 1.47
C GLU A 76 -7.70 -15.94 2.05
N VAL A 77 -6.54 -16.56 2.27
CA VAL A 77 -5.38 -15.82 2.79
C VAL A 77 -4.91 -14.71 1.85
N MET A 78 -5.18 -14.83 0.54
CA MET A 78 -4.82 -13.80 -0.43
C MET A 78 -5.70 -12.56 -0.35
N HIS A 79 -6.95 -12.65 0.11
CA HIS A 79 -7.76 -11.46 0.39
C HIS A 79 -7.13 -10.59 1.47
N LEU A 80 -6.54 -11.22 2.49
CA LEU A 80 -5.74 -10.52 3.49
C LEU A 80 -4.39 -10.04 2.92
N ALA A 81 -3.66 -10.91 2.23
CA ALA A 81 -2.34 -10.57 1.67
C ALA A 81 -2.41 -9.36 0.71
N LEU A 82 -3.48 -9.26 -0.07
CA LEU A 82 -3.69 -8.18 -1.04
C LEU A 82 -4.42 -6.96 -0.47
N GLU A 83 -4.67 -6.95 0.84
CA GLU A 83 -5.39 -5.90 1.58
C GLU A 83 -6.72 -5.49 0.91
N HIS A 84 -7.46 -6.44 0.35
CA HIS A 84 -8.70 -6.16 -0.40
C HIS A 84 -9.74 -5.40 0.45
N TYR A 85 -9.78 -5.69 1.75
CA TYR A 85 -10.60 -4.99 2.74
C TYR A 85 -10.29 -3.49 2.86
N LYS A 86 -9.01 -3.09 2.78
CA LYS A 86 -8.60 -1.67 2.80
C LYS A 86 -8.79 -0.99 1.45
N ARG A 87 -8.72 -1.77 0.35
CA ARG A 87 -8.79 -1.29 -1.03
C ARG A 87 -10.22 -1.08 -1.52
N GLN A 88 -11.21 -1.70 -0.87
CA GLN A 88 -12.63 -1.58 -1.22
C GLN A 88 -13.11 -0.13 -1.26
N ARG A 89 -12.85 0.67 -0.21
CA ARG A 89 -13.31 2.07 -0.09
C ARG A 89 -14.81 2.19 -0.41
N ASN A 90 -15.17 2.98 -1.44
CA ASN A 90 -16.56 3.23 -1.85
C ASN A 90 -17.09 2.23 -2.91
N ARG A 91 -16.41 1.09 -3.14
CA ARG A 91 -16.78 0.10 -4.17
C ARG A 91 -17.85 -0.88 -3.69
N ASN A 92 -19.00 -0.36 -3.28
CA ASN A 92 -20.07 -1.12 -2.63
C ASN A 92 -21.22 -1.48 -3.58
N LYS A 93 -20.95 -1.52 -4.90
CA LYS A 93 -21.97 -1.90 -5.88
C LYS A 93 -22.32 -3.37 -5.72
N MET A 94 -23.62 -3.66 -5.75
CA MET A 94 -24.18 -4.98 -5.50
C MET A 94 -24.90 -5.51 -6.73
N ILE A 95 -24.92 -6.82 -6.86
CA ILE A 95 -25.72 -7.55 -7.84
C ILE A 95 -26.70 -8.45 -7.10
N LEU A 96 -27.88 -8.65 -7.67
CA LEU A 96 -28.84 -9.65 -7.24
C LEU A 96 -28.83 -10.78 -8.28
N THR A 97 -28.45 -11.98 -7.85
CA THR A 97 -28.46 -13.17 -8.71
C THR A 97 -29.88 -13.69 -8.91
N SER A 98 -30.07 -14.55 -9.92
CA SER A 98 -31.33 -15.24 -10.19
C SER A 98 -31.84 -16.08 -9.00
N GLU A 99 -30.93 -16.57 -8.16
CA GLU A 99 -31.21 -17.31 -6.92
C GLU A 99 -31.56 -16.40 -5.72
N GLY A 100 -31.58 -15.08 -5.93
CA GLY A 100 -31.87 -14.09 -4.88
C GLY A 100 -30.70 -13.81 -3.93
N GLN A 101 -29.47 -14.14 -4.33
CA GLN A 101 -28.27 -13.84 -3.54
C GLN A 101 -27.75 -12.44 -3.87
N ILE A 102 -27.31 -11.70 -2.84
CA ILE A 102 -26.71 -10.38 -2.98
C ILE A 102 -25.19 -10.55 -2.95
N VAL A 103 -24.51 -10.09 -3.99
CA VAL A 103 -23.04 -10.19 -4.11
C VAL A 103 -22.43 -8.82 -4.39
N PHE A 104 -21.28 -8.53 -3.78
CA PHE A 104 -20.52 -7.32 -4.04
C PHE A 104 -19.67 -7.47 -5.31
N VAL A 105 -19.76 -6.50 -6.22
CA VAL A 105 -18.95 -6.48 -7.45
C VAL A 105 -17.45 -6.35 -7.12
N TRP A 106 -17.11 -5.72 -6.00
CA TRP A 106 -15.73 -5.64 -5.53
C TRP A 106 -15.13 -7.02 -5.23
N ASN A 107 -15.89 -7.90 -4.58
CA ASN A 107 -15.42 -9.24 -4.29
C ASN A 107 -15.21 -10.02 -5.61
N ILE A 108 -16.10 -9.87 -6.59
CA ILE A 108 -15.93 -10.45 -7.94
C ILE A 108 -14.60 -10.04 -8.58
N ALA A 109 -14.28 -8.74 -8.52
CA ALA A 109 -13.02 -8.26 -9.07
C ALA A 109 -11.79 -8.80 -8.33
N CYS A 110 -11.88 -8.93 -7.00
CA CYS A 110 -10.84 -9.49 -6.16
C CYS A 110 -10.56 -10.97 -6.46
N ASP A 111 -11.63 -11.77 -6.54
CA ASP A 111 -11.56 -13.21 -6.77
C ASP A 111 -10.97 -13.50 -8.15
N ILE A 112 -11.29 -12.70 -9.17
CA ILE A 112 -10.70 -12.84 -10.51
C ILE A 112 -9.17 -12.69 -10.45
N VAL A 113 -8.65 -11.71 -9.70
CA VAL A 113 -7.20 -11.52 -9.54
C VAL A 113 -6.58 -12.70 -8.79
N ILE A 114 -7.16 -13.10 -7.68
CA ILE A 114 -6.65 -14.18 -6.83
C ILE A 114 -6.66 -15.51 -7.58
N ASN A 115 -7.77 -15.84 -8.24
CA ASN A 115 -7.91 -17.09 -8.97
C ASN A 115 -6.94 -17.16 -10.14
N ASN A 116 -6.70 -16.04 -10.83
CA ASN A 116 -5.66 -15.99 -11.86
C ASN A 116 -4.25 -16.25 -11.30
N ILE A 117 -3.92 -15.76 -10.11
CA ILE A 117 -2.64 -16.06 -9.44
C ILE A 117 -2.58 -17.55 -9.10
N LEU A 118 -3.60 -18.11 -8.47
CA LEU A 118 -3.61 -19.52 -8.05
C LEU A 118 -3.55 -20.49 -9.23
N ILE A 119 -4.30 -20.25 -10.31
CA ILE A 119 -4.26 -21.09 -11.52
C ILE A 119 -2.84 -21.11 -12.12
N LYS A 120 -2.18 -19.94 -12.20
CA LYS A 120 -0.80 -19.85 -12.71
C LYS A 120 0.22 -20.59 -11.85
N ASN A 121 -0.10 -20.84 -10.57
CA ASN A 121 0.71 -21.64 -9.66
C ASN A 121 0.20 -23.10 -9.54
N GLY A 122 -0.66 -23.54 -10.47
CA GLY A 122 -1.09 -24.93 -10.64
C GLY A 122 -2.13 -25.42 -9.64
N PHE A 123 -2.77 -24.53 -8.87
CA PHE A 123 -3.77 -24.90 -7.86
C PHE A 123 -5.07 -25.40 -8.52
N LYS A 124 -5.75 -26.36 -7.87
CA LYS A 124 -6.96 -27.02 -8.39
C LYS A 124 -8.21 -26.48 -7.72
N PHE A 125 -9.13 -25.95 -8.51
CA PHE A 125 -10.33 -25.31 -8.00
C PHE A 125 -11.48 -26.30 -7.79
N PRO A 126 -12.35 -26.04 -6.79
CA PRO A 126 -13.65 -26.68 -6.70
C PRO A 126 -14.46 -26.53 -7.99
N LYS A 127 -15.38 -27.48 -8.23
CA LYS A 127 -16.37 -27.34 -9.30
C LYS A 127 -17.14 -26.02 -9.12
N ASN A 128 -17.46 -25.36 -10.24
CA ASN A 128 -18.22 -24.10 -10.33
C ASN A 128 -17.52 -22.85 -9.76
N SER A 129 -16.21 -22.85 -9.52
CA SER A 129 -15.48 -21.63 -9.17
C SER A 129 -15.33 -20.68 -10.36
N ILE A 130 -15.09 -19.39 -10.08
CA ILE A 130 -14.71 -18.38 -11.08
C ILE A 130 -13.26 -18.64 -11.51
N ILE A 131 -13.09 -19.32 -12.64
CA ILE A 131 -11.78 -19.79 -13.10
C ILE A 131 -11.43 -19.03 -14.38
N PRO A 132 -10.48 -18.08 -14.32
CA PRO A 132 -9.88 -17.51 -15.52
C PRO A 132 -9.22 -18.57 -16.40
N SER A 133 -9.37 -18.44 -17.72
CA SER A 133 -8.68 -19.27 -18.72
C SER A 133 -7.83 -18.38 -19.63
N GLU A 134 -6.58 -18.78 -19.86
CA GLU A 134 -5.64 -18.06 -20.73
C GLU A 134 -5.47 -16.56 -20.37
N ASP A 135 -5.41 -16.23 -19.07
CA ASP A 135 -5.34 -14.84 -18.58
C ASP A 135 -6.55 -13.99 -18.99
N SER A 136 -7.70 -14.63 -19.24
CA SER A 136 -8.97 -14.01 -19.58
C SER A 136 -10.16 -14.67 -18.89
N ILE A 137 -11.26 -13.94 -18.72
CA ILE A 137 -12.51 -14.48 -18.19
C ILE A 137 -13.68 -13.76 -18.84
N ILE A 138 -14.77 -14.49 -19.09
CA ILE A 138 -16.03 -13.91 -19.54
C ILE A 138 -16.97 -13.86 -18.35
N ILE A 139 -17.42 -12.66 -18.00
CA ILE A 139 -18.37 -12.44 -16.90
C ILE A 139 -19.27 -11.25 -17.28
N PHE A 140 -20.57 -11.34 -16.98
CA PHE A 140 -21.57 -10.32 -17.35
C PHE A 140 -21.55 -9.94 -18.83
N LYS A 141 -21.30 -10.90 -19.73
CA LYS A 141 -21.11 -10.69 -21.18
C LYS A 141 -19.87 -9.88 -21.58
N LYS A 142 -19.04 -9.45 -20.63
CA LYS A 142 -17.74 -8.83 -20.88
C LYS A 142 -16.63 -9.87 -20.86
N LYS A 143 -15.79 -9.88 -21.90
CA LYS A 143 -14.51 -10.59 -21.87
C LYS A 143 -13.44 -9.68 -21.26
N ILE A 144 -12.99 -10.01 -20.06
CA ILE A 144 -11.85 -9.36 -19.40
C ILE A 144 -10.59 -10.09 -19.84
N THR A 145 -9.67 -9.38 -20.50
CA THR A 145 -8.39 -9.93 -20.98
C THR A 145 -7.21 -9.34 -20.23
N SER A 146 -6.06 -10.03 -20.28
CA SER A 146 -4.81 -9.59 -19.65
C SER A 146 -4.95 -9.38 -18.14
N ILE A 147 -5.62 -10.31 -17.45
CA ILE A 147 -5.90 -10.20 -16.01
C ILE A 147 -4.62 -10.01 -15.20
N SER A 148 -3.52 -10.67 -15.58
CA SER A 148 -2.21 -10.49 -14.93
C SER A 148 -1.61 -9.10 -15.04
N LYS A 149 -2.15 -8.27 -15.94
CA LYS A 149 -1.76 -6.88 -16.13
C LYS A 149 -2.77 -5.90 -15.57
N LYS A 150 -3.81 -6.35 -14.87
CA LYS A 150 -4.84 -5.50 -14.27
C LYS A 150 -4.86 -5.65 -12.75
N SER A 151 -5.14 -4.57 -12.04
CA SER A 151 -5.45 -4.61 -10.60
C SER A 151 -6.93 -4.93 -10.37
N ALA A 152 -7.29 -5.29 -9.13
CA ALA A 152 -8.69 -5.50 -8.74
C ALA A 152 -9.55 -4.25 -8.99
N GLU A 153 -8.98 -3.05 -8.84
CA GLU A 153 -9.66 -1.78 -9.15
C GLU A 153 -9.96 -1.63 -10.64
N GLU A 154 -8.97 -1.90 -11.51
CA GLU A 154 -9.16 -1.80 -12.96
C GLU A 154 -10.23 -2.81 -13.44
N ILE A 155 -10.21 -4.02 -12.90
CA ILE A 155 -11.22 -5.06 -13.18
C ILE A 155 -12.60 -4.61 -12.68
N TYR A 156 -12.69 -4.06 -11.47
CA TYR A 156 -13.94 -3.55 -10.92
C TYR A 156 -14.54 -2.45 -11.81
N ASP A 157 -13.73 -1.49 -12.26
CA ASP A 157 -14.20 -0.38 -13.09
C ASP A 157 -14.75 -0.89 -14.44
N GLU A 158 -14.10 -1.89 -15.05
CA GLU A 158 -14.60 -2.56 -16.27
C GLU A 158 -15.91 -3.33 -16.04
N LEU A 159 -16.06 -4.00 -14.90
CA LEU A 159 -17.30 -4.69 -14.54
C LEU A 159 -18.46 -3.71 -14.34
N ILE A 160 -18.21 -2.56 -13.70
CA ILE A 160 -19.23 -1.53 -13.50
C ILE A 160 -19.66 -0.92 -14.84
N GLU A 161 -18.71 -0.65 -15.74
CA GLU A 161 -19.02 -0.12 -17.07
C GLU A 161 -19.95 -1.07 -17.84
N GLU A 162 -19.72 -2.38 -17.75
CA GLU A 162 -20.58 -3.39 -18.37
C GLU A 162 -21.96 -3.45 -17.71
N LEU A 163 -22.00 -3.47 -16.38
CA LEU A 163 -23.24 -3.52 -15.60
C LEU A 163 -24.13 -2.31 -15.87
N ASP A 164 -23.55 -1.11 -15.96
CA ASP A 164 -24.27 0.13 -16.26
C ASP A 164 -24.84 0.16 -17.70
N LYS A 165 -24.21 -0.52 -18.65
CA LYS A 165 -24.68 -0.58 -20.05
C LYS A 165 -25.78 -1.60 -20.27
N ASN A 166 -25.65 -2.78 -19.65
CA ASN A 166 -26.38 -3.97 -20.08
C ASN A 166 -27.35 -4.52 -19.03
N PHE A 167 -27.35 -4.00 -17.80
CA PHE A 167 -28.15 -4.54 -16.70
C PHE A 167 -28.99 -3.46 -16.01
N GLU A 168 -30.21 -3.84 -15.63
CA GLU A 168 -31.16 -2.95 -14.96
C GLU A 168 -30.83 -2.81 -13.47
N LYS A 169 -30.95 -1.59 -12.95
CA LYS A 169 -30.84 -1.29 -11.52
C LYS A 169 -32.20 -1.45 -10.87
N ILE A 170 -32.26 -2.29 -9.85
CA ILE A 170 -33.45 -2.53 -9.04
C ILE A 170 -33.23 -2.06 -7.60
N GLU A 171 -34.31 -1.66 -6.94
CA GLU A 171 -34.33 -1.44 -5.50
C GLU A 171 -34.72 -2.74 -4.79
N ILE A 172 -33.85 -3.22 -3.92
CA ILE A 172 -34.09 -4.38 -3.08
C ILE A 172 -34.34 -3.93 -1.64
N ILE A 173 -35.33 -4.56 -1.00
CA ILE A 173 -35.65 -4.33 0.41
C ILE A 173 -35.03 -5.47 1.20
N VAL A 174 -34.03 -5.15 2.03
CA VAL A 174 -33.41 -6.15 2.90
C VAL A 174 -34.06 -6.10 4.28
N LYS A 175 -34.57 -7.24 4.74
CA LYS A 175 -35.27 -7.37 6.03
C LYS A 175 -34.33 -7.46 7.24
N ASP A 176 -33.06 -7.78 7.02
CA ASP A 176 -32.06 -8.00 8.07
C ASP A 176 -30.72 -7.30 7.71
N PRO A 177 -30.57 -6.01 8.09
CA PRO A 177 -29.41 -5.19 7.73
C PRO A 177 -28.12 -5.55 8.51
N ASP A 178 -28.21 -6.34 9.58
CA ASP A 178 -27.02 -6.80 10.32
C ASP A 178 -26.11 -7.68 9.46
N LYS A 179 -26.64 -8.33 8.42
CA LYS A 179 -25.84 -9.04 7.40
C LYS A 179 -25.08 -8.11 6.45
N LEU A 180 -25.45 -6.83 6.38
CA LEU A 180 -24.86 -5.80 5.51
C LEU A 180 -24.08 -4.72 6.27
N GLY A 181 -24.09 -4.73 7.61
CA GLY A 181 -23.31 -3.81 8.44
C GLY A 181 -24.02 -2.50 8.81
N GLU A 182 -25.35 -2.44 8.66
CA GLU A 182 -26.15 -1.27 9.05
C GLU A 182 -26.98 -1.58 10.31
N LYS A 183 -27.25 -0.56 11.13
CA LYS A 183 -27.93 -0.72 12.43
C LYS A 183 -29.31 -1.37 12.28
N ALA A 184 -29.59 -2.39 13.11
CA ALA A 184 -30.87 -3.08 13.17
C ALA A 184 -32.05 -2.11 13.46
N GLY A 185 -33.11 -2.18 12.64
CA GLY A 185 -34.41 -1.57 12.95
C GLY A 185 -35.24 -1.05 11.78
N GLU A 186 -34.64 -0.77 10.62
CA GLU A 186 -35.37 -0.17 9.47
C GLU A 186 -35.25 -1.03 8.20
N LYS A 187 -36.29 -1.02 7.37
CA LYS A 187 -36.26 -1.63 6.04
C LYS A 187 -35.32 -0.81 5.15
N PHE A 188 -34.12 -1.30 4.89
CA PHE A 188 -33.16 -0.61 4.02
C PHE A 188 -33.48 -0.86 2.55
N LYS A 189 -33.61 0.23 1.79
CA LYS A 189 -33.69 0.19 0.33
C LYS A 189 -32.28 0.27 -0.24
N LEU A 190 -31.80 -0.82 -0.81
CA LEU A 190 -30.49 -0.88 -1.47
C LEU A 190 -30.68 -0.96 -2.98
N LYS A 191 -29.70 -0.43 -3.72
CA LYS A 191 -29.68 -0.50 -5.19
C LYS A 191 -28.74 -1.60 -5.63
N ALA A 192 -29.26 -2.55 -6.40
CA ALA A 192 -28.50 -3.66 -6.96
C ALA A 192 -28.77 -3.80 -8.46
N TYR A 193 -27.82 -4.37 -9.21
CA TYR A 193 -28.07 -4.76 -10.60
C TYR A 193 -28.74 -6.13 -10.64
N LYS A 194 -29.83 -6.27 -11.40
CA LYS A 194 -30.51 -7.55 -11.58
C LYS A 194 -29.79 -8.36 -12.64
N ILE A 195 -29.35 -9.57 -12.29
CA ILE A 195 -28.63 -10.46 -13.21
C ILE A 195 -29.39 -11.79 -13.34
N ASN A 196 -29.64 -12.21 -14.58
CA ASN A 196 -30.34 -13.48 -14.88
C ASN A 196 -29.38 -14.67 -15.02
N GLU A 197 -28.08 -14.46 -14.85
CA GLU A 197 -27.02 -15.46 -14.92
C GLU A 197 -26.86 -16.14 -13.55
N GLU A 198 -26.62 -17.46 -13.57
CA GLU A 198 -26.21 -18.19 -12.38
C GLU A 198 -24.74 -17.90 -12.08
N ILE A 199 -24.48 -17.20 -10.97
CA ILE A 199 -23.14 -17.05 -10.40
C ILE A 199 -23.11 -17.97 -9.18
N LYS A 200 -22.57 -19.17 -9.34
CA LYS A 200 -22.49 -20.18 -8.27
C LYS A 200 -21.10 -20.18 -7.62
N ASN A 201 -21.04 -20.51 -6.32
CA ASN A 201 -19.83 -20.60 -5.49
C ASN A 201 -19.02 -19.29 -5.36
N PHE A 202 -19.64 -18.30 -4.72
CA PHE A 202 -19.04 -17.03 -4.39
C PHE A 202 -18.69 -16.95 -2.90
N ASP A 203 -17.51 -16.43 -2.54
CA ASP A 203 -17.14 -16.26 -1.14
C ASP A 203 -17.84 -15.04 -0.51
N GLU A 204 -18.40 -15.25 0.68
CA GLU A 204 -19.06 -14.19 1.45
C GLU A 204 -18.01 -13.47 2.31
N HIS A 205 -17.20 -12.59 1.70
CA HIS A 205 -16.34 -11.67 2.47
C HIS A 205 -17.15 -10.48 2.96
N LYS A 206 -17.37 -10.42 4.28
CA LYS A 206 -17.88 -9.23 4.97
C LYS A 206 -16.74 -8.60 5.76
N TRP A 207 -16.27 -7.45 5.31
CA TRP A 207 -15.26 -6.68 6.02
C TRP A 207 -15.96 -5.80 7.06
N ASP A 208 -15.86 -6.16 8.33
CA ASP A 208 -16.29 -5.28 9.42
C ASP A 208 -15.29 -4.10 9.51
N ILE A 209 -15.60 -3.01 8.81
CA ILE A 209 -14.81 -1.76 8.83
C ILE A 209 -15.11 -0.94 10.11
N ASP A 210 -16.29 -1.13 10.73
CA ASP A 210 -16.83 -0.20 11.74
C ASP A 210 -17.13 -0.79 13.14
N LYS A 211 -16.67 -2.00 13.47
CA LYS A 211 -16.66 -2.45 14.87
C LYS A 211 -15.27 -2.24 15.46
N GLU A 212 -15.10 -1.10 16.14
CA GLU A 212 -14.18 -0.98 17.30
C GLU A 212 -14.62 -2.01 18.35
N SER A 213 -14.32 -3.28 18.10
CA SER A 213 -14.40 -4.32 19.11
C SER A 213 -13.15 -4.19 19.97
N LYS A 214 -13.39 -3.79 21.22
CA LYS A 214 -12.43 -3.71 22.33
C LYS A 214 -11.29 -4.72 22.23
N GLU A 215 -10.09 -4.16 22.33
CA GLU A 215 -8.76 -4.74 22.58
C GLU A 215 -8.74 -6.15 23.20
N ASN A 216 -7.94 -7.04 22.60
CA ASN A 216 -7.02 -8.00 23.27
C ASN A 216 -6.52 -9.10 22.32
N GLU A 217 -6.03 -8.74 21.13
CA GLU A 217 -5.11 -9.61 20.39
C GLU A 217 -3.93 -8.76 19.96
N GLU A 218 -2.71 -9.26 20.19
CA GLU A 218 -1.47 -8.61 19.77
C GLU A 218 -1.66 -8.04 18.36
N ASP A 219 -1.46 -6.72 18.25
CA ASP A 219 -1.69 -5.94 17.02
C ASP A 219 -0.58 -6.30 16.03
N ILE A 220 -0.70 -7.50 15.46
CA ILE A 220 0.30 -8.13 14.62
C ILE A 220 0.23 -7.41 13.27
N ASP A 221 1.31 -6.71 12.93
CA ASP A 221 1.42 -5.99 11.67
C ASP A 221 1.44 -6.98 10.49
N TRP A 222 0.27 -7.15 9.87
CA TRP A 222 0.10 -8.03 8.70
C TRP A 222 1.01 -7.64 7.53
N LYS A 223 1.39 -6.35 7.40
CA LYS A 223 2.34 -5.92 6.36
C LYS A 223 3.74 -6.48 6.61
N LYS A 224 4.13 -6.57 7.87
CA LYS A 224 5.40 -7.17 8.27
C LYS A 224 5.39 -8.66 7.95
N ILE A 225 4.33 -9.39 8.32
CA ILE A 225 4.16 -10.81 7.98
C ILE A 225 4.23 -11.01 6.47
N LEU A 226 3.50 -10.21 5.68
CA LEU A 226 3.51 -10.32 4.23
C LEU A 226 4.91 -10.10 3.64
N ALA A 227 5.65 -9.11 4.16
CA ALA A 227 7.02 -8.86 3.75
C ALA A 227 7.97 -10.01 4.13
N GLU A 228 7.79 -10.59 5.31
CA GLU A 228 8.55 -11.76 5.77
C GLU A 228 8.25 -12.99 4.91
N ALA A 229 6.98 -13.28 4.64
CA ALA A 229 6.53 -14.35 3.75
C ALA A 229 7.11 -14.19 2.32
N TYR A 230 7.05 -12.97 1.78
CA TYR A 230 7.61 -12.66 0.47
C TYR A 230 9.14 -12.86 0.43
N ASN A 231 9.85 -12.38 1.44
CA ASN A 231 11.31 -12.55 1.54
C ASN A 231 11.70 -14.02 1.75
N TYR A 232 10.93 -14.77 2.54
CA TYR A 232 11.14 -16.20 2.76
C TYR A 232 10.99 -16.99 1.46
N ALA A 233 9.92 -16.73 0.69
CA ALA A 233 9.73 -17.33 -0.62
C ALA A 233 10.81 -16.90 -1.62
N LYS A 234 11.24 -15.64 -1.59
CA LYS A 234 12.32 -15.12 -2.42
C LYS A 234 13.68 -15.79 -2.15
N GLN A 235 14.01 -16.03 -0.88
CA GLN A 235 15.25 -16.74 -0.51
C GLN A 235 15.27 -18.17 -1.02
N ARG A 236 14.10 -18.81 -1.12
CA ARG A 236 13.93 -20.16 -1.69
C ARG A 236 13.80 -20.18 -3.22
N GLY A 237 13.68 -19.02 -3.87
CA GLY A 237 13.46 -18.93 -5.32
C GLY A 237 12.04 -19.30 -5.76
N GLU A 238 11.09 -19.43 -4.83
CA GLU A 238 9.74 -19.96 -5.05
C GLU A 238 8.66 -18.88 -4.85
N ILE A 239 8.87 -17.70 -5.46
CA ILE A 239 7.85 -16.63 -5.42
C ILE A 239 6.69 -17.03 -6.33
N PRO A 240 5.43 -17.03 -5.84
CA PRO A 240 4.28 -17.31 -6.68
C PRO A 240 4.20 -16.40 -7.91
N LEU A 241 3.91 -17.00 -9.06
CA LEU A 241 3.74 -16.29 -10.33
C LEU A 241 2.59 -15.29 -10.24
N GLY A 242 2.79 -14.08 -10.77
CA GLY A 242 1.81 -12.98 -10.70
C GLY A 242 1.85 -12.15 -9.40
N LEU A 243 2.37 -12.70 -8.30
CA LEU A 243 2.37 -12.03 -6.99
C LEU A 243 3.30 -10.81 -6.95
N LYS A 244 4.42 -10.83 -7.67
CA LYS A 244 5.41 -9.74 -7.65
C LYS A 244 4.79 -8.37 -7.96
N ARG A 245 3.90 -8.31 -8.96
CA ARG A 245 3.21 -7.07 -9.34
C ARG A 245 2.32 -6.57 -8.21
N GLU A 246 1.48 -7.45 -7.66
CA GLU A 246 0.57 -7.08 -6.58
C GLU A 246 1.34 -6.64 -5.33
N TYR A 247 2.40 -7.36 -4.96
CA TYR A 247 3.30 -6.95 -3.88
C TYR A 247 3.95 -5.59 -4.15
N GLU A 248 4.39 -5.33 -5.38
CA GLU A 248 4.90 -4.02 -5.79
C GLU A 248 3.83 -2.93 -5.75
N ILE A 249 2.57 -3.19 -6.09
CA ILE A 249 1.47 -2.22 -5.99
C ILE A 249 1.23 -1.86 -4.52
N LEU A 250 1.14 -2.86 -3.65
CA LEU A 250 1.01 -2.66 -2.21
C LEU A 250 2.18 -1.86 -1.64
N ASN A 251 3.41 -2.15 -2.07
CA ASN A 251 4.61 -1.50 -1.58
C ASN A 251 4.92 -0.15 -2.27
N LYS A 252 4.42 0.09 -3.50
CA LYS A 252 4.50 1.38 -4.22
C LYS A 252 3.76 2.47 -3.47
N SER A 253 2.72 2.12 -2.70
CA SER A 253 2.04 3.06 -1.79
C SER A 253 2.91 3.54 -0.62
N LYS A 254 4.12 2.99 -0.44
CA LYS A 254 5.01 3.28 0.69
C LYS A 254 6.49 3.33 0.30
N ILE A 255 6.85 4.10 -0.73
CA ILE A 255 8.20 4.66 -0.69
C ILE A 255 8.19 5.72 0.41
N ASN A 256 8.62 5.35 1.61
CA ASN A 256 8.89 6.29 2.67
C ASN A 256 10.05 7.17 2.20
N TRP A 257 9.73 8.30 1.59
CA TRP A 257 10.71 9.21 1.03
C TRP A 257 11.70 9.70 2.08
N ARG A 258 11.37 9.62 3.37
CA ARG A 258 12.33 9.85 4.47
C ARG A 258 13.49 8.87 4.44
N ILE A 259 13.27 7.61 4.03
CA ILE A 259 14.33 6.61 3.84
C ILE A 259 15.18 6.98 2.63
N LEU A 260 14.55 7.38 1.51
CA LEU A 260 15.28 7.84 0.33
C LEU A 260 16.11 9.09 0.63
N LEU A 261 15.49 10.09 1.24
CA LEU A 261 16.12 11.35 1.64
C LEU A 261 17.20 11.11 2.68
N ARG A 262 16.99 10.21 3.64
CA ARG A 262 18.04 9.78 4.56
C ARG A 262 19.20 9.12 3.82
N ARG A 263 18.94 8.22 2.89
CA ARG A 263 19.97 7.58 2.08
C ARG A 263 20.77 8.59 1.27
N GLU A 264 20.10 9.54 0.61
CA GLU A 264 20.78 10.56 -0.18
C GLU A 264 21.56 11.57 0.70
N ILE A 265 21.01 11.99 1.84
CA ILE A 265 21.72 12.84 2.80
C ILE A 265 22.93 12.08 3.40
N SER A 266 22.78 10.80 3.76
CA SER A 266 23.87 9.98 4.31
C SER A 266 25.02 9.77 3.34
N LYS A 267 24.79 9.75 2.01
CA LYS A 267 25.89 9.74 1.03
C LYS A 267 26.67 11.05 0.98
N ILE A 268 26.01 12.15 1.36
CA ILE A 268 26.52 13.52 1.19
C ILE A 268 27.26 14.00 2.45
N VAL A 269 26.85 13.52 3.63
CA VAL A 269 27.50 13.78 4.92
C VAL A 269 28.74 12.88 5.04
N PRO A 270 29.96 13.43 4.94
CA PRO A 270 31.16 12.65 5.19
C PRO A 270 31.27 12.42 6.69
N THR A 271 31.40 11.16 7.11
CA THR A 271 31.94 10.83 8.43
C THR A 271 33.44 10.67 8.27
N ASP A 272 34.18 11.76 8.41
CA ASP A 272 35.64 11.71 8.38
C ASP A 272 36.21 11.33 9.75
N PHE A 273 37.31 10.60 9.70
CA PHE A 273 38.06 10.16 10.87
C PHE A 273 39.24 11.10 11.07
N THR A 274 39.39 11.64 12.28
CA THR A 274 40.50 12.50 12.65
C THR A 274 41.41 11.82 13.68
N TRP A 275 42.70 11.81 13.40
CA TRP A 275 43.72 11.36 14.36
C TRP A 275 44.17 12.47 15.30
N SER A 276 43.89 13.73 14.97
CA SER A 276 44.23 14.89 15.82
C SER A 276 43.45 14.93 17.13
N LYS A 277 42.30 14.25 17.19
CA LYS A 277 41.47 14.13 18.40
C LYS A 277 41.00 12.69 18.59
N PRO A 278 41.88 11.77 19.03
CA PRO A 278 41.58 10.35 19.11
C PRO A 278 40.47 10.05 20.13
N ASN A 279 39.75 8.96 19.91
CA ASN A 279 38.69 8.52 20.80
C ASN A 279 39.27 8.04 22.15
N LYS A 280 38.78 8.62 23.24
CA LYS A 280 39.31 8.36 24.60
C LYS A 280 38.94 7.00 25.19
N LYS A 281 38.00 6.28 24.58
CA LYS A 281 37.41 5.04 25.12
C LYS A 281 38.43 3.93 25.40
N TYR A 282 39.50 3.85 24.61
CA TYR A 282 40.51 2.79 24.68
C TYR A 282 41.91 3.30 25.00
N ILE A 283 42.06 4.59 25.32
CA ILE A 283 43.36 5.18 25.64
C ILE A 283 43.98 4.52 26.89
N TRP A 284 43.15 4.08 27.84
CA TRP A 284 43.63 3.37 29.04
C TRP A 284 44.23 1.98 28.73
N MET A 285 43.99 1.43 27.54
CA MET A 285 44.60 0.19 27.03
C MET A 285 45.78 0.45 26.09
N ASP A 286 46.26 1.69 25.98
CA ASP A 286 47.28 2.10 25.00
C ASP A 286 46.86 1.88 23.53
N ILE A 287 45.56 1.85 23.25
CA ILE A 287 45.01 1.72 21.90
C ILE A 287 44.42 3.06 21.45
N TYR A 288 45.07 3.69 20.48
CA TYR A 288 44.61 4.93 19.86
C TYR A 288 43.72 4.61 18.66
N THR A 289 42.44 4.99 18.75
CA THR A 289 41.48 4.90 17.63
C THR A 289 41.14 6.31 17.16
N PRO A 290 40.91 6.51 15.85
CA PRO A 290 40.59 7.83 15.33
C PRO A 290 39.28 8.35 15.94
N GLY A 291 39.23 9.66 16.20
CA GLY A 291 37.99 10.35 16.56
C GLY A 291 37.13 10.60 15.33
N ILE A 292 35.84 10.85 15.54
CA ILE A 292 34.91 11.20 14.47
C ILE A 292 34.89 12.74 14.32
N GLN A 293 35.28 13.25 13.15
CA GLN A 293 35.13 14.65 12.79
C GLN A 293 33.72 14.86 12.22
N LYS A 294 32.83 15.49 12.99
CA LYS A 294 31.49 15.83 12.53
C LYS A 294 31.54 17.07 11.64
N GLU A 295 31.61 16.89 10.31
CA GLU A 295 31.38 18.01 9.40
C GLU A 295 29.90 18.44 9.44
N SER A 296 29.64 19.73 9.67
CA SER A 296 28.28 20.26 9.57
C SER A 296 27.92 20.47 8.10
N VAL A 297 26.98 19.71 7.55
CA VAL A 297 26.49 19.92 6.19
C VAL A 297 25.36 20.95 6.19
N GLU A 298 25.43 21.93 5.29
CA GLU A 298 24.32 22.85 5.03
C GLU A 298 23.40 22.26 3.95
N VAL A 299 22.12 22.11 4.27
CA VAL A 299 21.08 21.64 3.33
C VAL A 299 20.13 22.81 3.06
N LEU A 300 19.91 23.09 1.77
CA LEU A 300 18.94 24.08 1.34
C LEU A 300 17.56 23.42 1.26
N ILE A 301 16.57 24.08 1.85
CA ILE A 301 15.16 23.70 1.74
C ILE A 301 14.42 24.86 1.08
N ALA A 302 13.78 24.61 -0.05
CA ALA A 302 12.88 25.54 -0.70
C ALA A 302 11.43 25.14 -0.45
N ILE A 303 10.59 26.09 -0.08
CA ILE A 303 9.16 25.92 0.11
C ILE A 303 8.44 26.78 -0.93
N ASP A 304 7.65 26.14 -1.77
CA ASP A 304 6.75 26.80 -2.71
C ASP A 304 5.57 27.41 -1.95
N THR A 305 5.38 28.72 -2.10
CA THR A 305 4.28 29.50 -1.51
C THR A 305 3.35 30.10 -2.58
N SER A 306 3.34 29.50 -3.78
CA SER A 306 2.42 29.86 -4.86
C SER A 306 0.95 29.62 -4.48
N SER A 307 0.04 30.27 -5.22
CA SER A 307 -1.40 30.19 -4.96
C SER A 307 -1.99 28.79 -5.14
N SER A 308 -1.29 27.87 -5.81
CA SER A 308 -1.72 26.49 -6.02
C SER A 308 -1.45 25.59 -4.81
N VAL A 309 -0.62 26.02 -3.86
CA VAL A 309 -0.33 25.27 -2.63
C VAL A 309 -1.36 25.61 -1.55
N THR A 310 -2.11 24.61 -1.09
CA THR A 310 -3.12 24.78 -0.05
C THR A 310 -2.51 24.93 1.35
N LYS A 311 -3.24 25.53 2.29
CA LYS A 311 -2.81 25.65 3.70
C LYS A 311 -2.52 24.28 4.35
N LYS A 312 -3.24 23.23 3.94
CA LYS A 312 -3.04 21.86 4.46
C LYS A 312 -1.70 21.30 3.97
N GLU A 313 -1.40 21.42 2.68
CA GLU A 313 -0.12 20.98 2.08
C GLU A 313 1.07 21.73 2.68
N LEU A 314 0.92 23.05 2.88
CA LEU A 314 1.96 23.84 3.51
C LEU A 314 2.24 23.40 4.96
N SER A 315 1.19 23.08 5.73
CA SER A 315 1.33 22.53 7.09
C SER A 315 2.02 21.17 7.09
N GLN A 316 1.78 20.34 6.07
CA GLN A 316 2.49 19.08 5.88
C GLN A 316 3.96 19.32 5.57
N PHE A 317 4.28 20.22 4.63
CA PHE A 317 5.67 20.59 4.31
C PHE A 317 6.44 21.03 5.55
N ILE A 318 5.86 21.90 6.38
CA ILE A 318 6.48 22.35 7.63
C ILE A 318 6.71 21.18 8.59
N SER A 319 5.71 20.30 8.75
CA SER A 319 5.83 19.11 9.63
C SER A 319 6.95 18.17 9.18
N GLU A 320 7.12 18.02 7.87
CA GLU A 320 8.17 17.19 7.29
C GLU A 320 9.56 17.82 7.45
N ILE A 321 9.69 19.13 7.28
CA ILE A 321 10.93 19.86 7.55
C ILE A 321 11.35 19.70 9.02
N ILE A 322 10.39 19.78 9.95
CA ILE A 322 10.63 19.53 11.37
C ILE A 322 11.13 18.08 11.60
N SER A 323 10.56 17.10 10.91
CA SER A 323 10.98 15.69 11.01
C SER A 323 12.41 15.48 10.49
N ILE A 324 12.78 16.14 9.38
CA ILE A 324 14.15 16.14 8.85
C ILE A 324 15.10 16.77 9.88
N ALA A 325 14.78 17.96 10.39
CA ALA A 325 15.59 18.67 11.37
C ALA A 325 15.84 17.85 12.65
N LYS A 326 14.84 17.08 13.10
CA LYS A 326 14.96 16.20 14.27
C LYS A 326 15.82 14.95 13.99
N SER A 327 15.77 14.42 12.78
CA SER A 327 16.41 13.15 12.39
C SER A 327 17.92 13.21 12.28
N PHE A 328 18.50 14.40 12.09
CA PHE A 328 19.94 14.58 11.93
C PHE A 328 20.51 15.54 12.98
N GLU A 329 21.62 15.15 13.61
CA GLU A 329 22.22 15.93 14.71
C GLU A 329 23.18 17.04 14.24
N SER A 330 23.66 17.01 12.99
CA SER A 330 24.74 17.89 12.51
C SER A 330 24.43 18.56 11.17
N ILE A 331 23.16 18.91 10.94
CA ILE A 331 22.74 19.60 9.70
C ILE A 331 22.35 21.04 10.01
N LYS A 332 22.88 21.98 9.21
CA LYS A 332 22.41 23.36 9.13
C LYS A 332 21.31 23.43 8.08
N LEU A 333 20.12 23.86 8.44
CA LEU A 333 19.01 23.97 7.50
C LEU A 333 18.82 25.42 7.12
N ARG A 334 18.90 25.73 5.83
CA ARG A 334 18.53 27.04 5.30
C ARG A 334 17.22 26.92 4.55
N ILE A 335 16.18 27.59 5.04
CA ILE A 335 14.84 27.57 4.48
C ILE A 335 14.63 28.81 3.64
N ILE A 336 14.22 28.61 2.40
CA ILE A 336 13.91 29.66 1.43
C ILE A 336 12.45 29.51 1.02
N THR A 337 11.65 30.58 1.08
CA THR A 337 10.28 30.58 0.53
C THR A 337 10.25 31.29 -0.81
N HIS A 338 9.51 30.75 -1.78
CA HIS A 338 9.41 31.35 -3.11
C HIS A 338 8.09 31.08 -3.82
N ASP A 339 7.74 31.96 -4.76
CA ASP A 339 6.75 31.73 -5.83
C ASP A 339 7.40 32.08 -7.20
N ALA A 340 7.01 33.19 -7.85
CA ALA A 340 7.72 33.85 -8.94
C ALA A 340 8.90 34.74 -8.46
N ARG A 341 9.08 34.88 -7.14
CA ARG A 341 10.23 35.54 -6.52
C ARG A 341 10.54 34.90 -5.16
N VAL A 342 11.73 35.19 -4.62
CA VAL A 342 12.15 34.73 -3.30
C VAL A 342 11.70 35.74 -2.24
N TYR A 343 11.12 35.25 -1.13
CA TYR A 343 10.62 36.11 -0.06
C TYR A 343 11.46 36.05 1.21
N GLU A 344 11.58 34.87 1.82
CA GLU A 344 12.29 34.68 3.09
C GLU A 344 13.48 33.75 2.89
N ASP A 345 14.58 34.01 3.59
CA ASP A 345 15.81 33.21 3.61
C ASP A 345 16.28 33.11 5.07
N ILE A 346 15.96 31.98 5.71
CA ILE A 346 16.15 31.77 7.15
C ILE A 346 17.13 30.63 7.36
N LEU A 347 18.23 30.92 8.04
CA LEU A 347 19.17 29.90 8.51
C LEU A 347 18.81 29.42 9.91
N ILE A 348 18.53 28.13 10.04
CA ILE A 348 18.28 27.43 11.30
C ILE A 348 19.57 26.73 11.71
N LYS A 349 20.12 27.17 12.84
CA LYS A 349 21.25 26.54 13.54
C LYS A 349 20.71 25.81 14.78
N ASP A 350 21.34 24.70 15.15
CA ASP A 350 21.19 24.02 16.45
C ASP A 350 19.75 23.64 16.86
N LYS A 351 18.94 23.19 15.88
CA LYS A 351 17.54 22.76 16.10
C LYS A 351 16.65 23.84 16.75
N ASP A 352 16.94 25.13 16.55
CA ASP A 352 16.05 26.22 16.97
C ASP A 352 14.77 26.27 16.11
N LEU A 353 13.85 25.33 16.39
CA LEU A 353 12.57 25.16 15.70
C LEU A 353 11.60 26.30 16.00
N ASN A 354 11.88 27.18 16.96
CA ASN A 354 11.03 28.33 17.25
C ASN A 354 11.06 29.37 16.11
N LYS A 355 12.14 29.40 15.31
CA LYS A 355 12.22 30.22 14.10
C LYS A 355 11.28 29.76 12.98
N LEU A 356 10.99 28.46 12.89
CA LEU A 356 10.00 27.91 11.94
C LEU A 356 8.58 28.41 12.25
N LYS A 357 8.23 28.55 13.53
CA LYS A 357 6.91 29.08 13.94
C LYS A 357 6.73 30.57 13.63
N LYS A 358 7.82 31.30 13.38
CA LYS A 358 7.82 32.74 13.06
C LYS A 358 7.83 33.02 11.54
N LEU A 359 7.82 31.98 10.69
CA LEU A 359 7.77 32.13 9.23
C LEU A 359 6.50 32.89 8.84
N LYS A 360 6.67 34.13 8.36
CA LYS A 360 5.60 34.85 7.69
C LYS A 360 5.49 34.30 6.29
N ILE A 361 4.55 33.39 6.07
CA ILE A 361 4.24 32.88 4.74
C ILE A 361 3.69 34.05 3.91
N ARG A 362 4.53 34.55 3.00
CA ARG A 362 4.20 35.55 1.99
C ARG A 362 4.28 34.86 0.63
N GLY A 363 3.32 35.13 -0.26
CA GLY A 363 3.19 34.43 -1.53
C GLY A 363 1.81 34.63 -2.16
N GLY A 364 1.46 33.78 -3.13
CA GLY A 364 0.21 33.84 -3.89
C GLY A 364 0.35 34.30 -5.34
N GLY A 365 1.58 34.47 -5.85
CA GLY A 365 1.84 34.67 -7.28
C GLY A 365 1.87 33.36 -8.08
N GLY A 366 2.19 33.46 -9.37
CA GLY A 366 2.47 32.29 -10.22
C GLY A 366 3.75 31.54 -9.81
N THR A 367 3.90 30.29 -10.23
CA THR A 367 4.96 29.39 -9.77
C THR A 367 6.14 29.32 -10.75
N ASP A 368 7.31 29.85 -10.40
CA ASP A 368 8.54 29.76 -11.22
C ASP A 368 9.75 29.40 -10.35
N HIS A 369 10.44 28.31 -10.67
CA HIS A 369 11.66 27.91 -9.94
C HIS A 369 12.92 28.61 -10.47
N ARG A 370 12.93 29.22 -11.66
CA ARG A 370 14.12 29.90 -12.20
C ARG A 370 14.63 31.04 -11.30
N PRO A 371 13.78 31.90 -10.70
CA PRO A 371 14.19 32.90 -9.72
C PRO A 371 14.90 32.31 -8.50
N LEU A 372 14.42 31.17 -7.98
CA LEU A 372 15.07 30.47 -6.86
C LEU A 372 16.52 30.08 -7.22
N TYR A 373 16.72 29.43 -8.37
CA TYR A 373 18.07 29.03 -8.80
C TYR A 373 18.97 30.25 -9.09
N LYS A 374 18.42 31.34 -9.63
CA LYS A 374 19.15 32.60 -9.82
C LYS A 374 19.61 33.17 -8.47
N TYR A 375 18.73 33.22 -7.48
CA TYR A 375 19.05 33.70 -6.13
C TYR A 375 20.12 32.83 -5.45
N ILE A 376 20.03 31.51 -5.56
CA ILE A 376 21.05 30.56 -5.05
C ILE A 376 22.41 30.82 -5.69
N LYS A 377 22.44 31.13 -7.00
CA LYS A 377 23.67 31.45 -7.74
C LYS A 377 24.27 32.79 -7.26
N GLU A 378 23.45 33.82 -7.13
CA GLU A 378 23.88 35.16 -6.69
C GLU A 378 24.45 35.14 -5.27
N LYS A 379 23.79 34.45 -4.34
CA LYS A 379 24.25 34.29 -2.95
C LYS A 379 25.39 33.28 -2.77
N LYS A 380 25.80 32.60 -3.85
CA LYS A 380 26.85 31.58 -3.87
C LYS A 380 26.60 30.40 -2.91
N TYR A 381 25.33 30.11 -2.58
CA TYR A 381 25.00 29.02 -1.64
C TYR A 381 25.43 27.65 -2.15
N TYR A 382 25.50 27.47 -3.47
CA TYR A 382 26.00 26.25 -4.12
C TYR A 382 27.43 25.84 -3.72
N LYS A 383 28.23 26.76 -3.13
CA LYS A 383 29.58 26.43 -2.66
C LYS A 383 29.59 25.65 -1.35
N ASN A 384 28.63 25.92 -0.46
CA ASN A 384 28.58 25.36 0.89
C ASN A 384 27.48 24.29 1.05
N THR A 385 26.60 24.17 0.06
CA THR A 385 25.43 23.30 0.10
C THR A 385 25.53 22.25 -0.99
N LYS A 386 25.38 20.98 -0.59
CA LYS A 386 25.51 19.84 -1.49
C LYS A 386 24.17 19.33 -2.01
N LEU A 387 23.06 19.77 -1.40
CA LEU A 387 21.70 19.31 -1.71
C LEU A 387 20.67 20.42 -1.54
N LEU A 388 19.75 20.53 -2.51
CA LEU A 388 18.53 21.32 -2.43
C LEU A 388 17.31 20.39 -2.33
N ILE A 389 16.44 20.62 -1.36
CA ILE A 389 15.15 19.93 -1.23
C ILE A 389 14.05 20.96 -1.48
N SER A 390 13.27 20.80 -2.54
CA SER A 390 12.19 21.72 -2.90
C SER A 390 10.83 21.06 -2.68
N PHE A 391 9.99 21.66 -1.85
CA PHE A 391 8.60 21.24 -1.64
C PHE A 391 7.70 22.06 -2.57
N THR A 392 6.96 21.40 -3.46
CA THR A 392 6.11 22.03 -4.48
C THR A 392 4.99 21.08 -4.89
N ASP A 393 4.00 21.56 -5.63
CA ASP A 393 2.97 20.74 -6.29
C ASP A 393 3.39 20.27 -7.71
N GLY A 394 4.54 20.76 -8.20
CA GLY A 394 5.14 20.39 -9.47
C GLY A 394 4.67 21.22 -10.68
N TYR A 395 3.73 22.15 -10.52
CA TYR A 395 3.25 23.02 -11.61
C TYR A 395 4.13 24.27 -11.75
N SER A 396 5.35 24.10 -12.26
CA SER A 396 6.27 25.23 -12.41
C SER A 396 7.18 25.16 -13.63
N GLU A 397 7.72 26.30 -14.04
CA GLU A 397 8.84 26.35 -14.97
C GLU A 397 10.17 26.05 -14.24
N PHE A 398 10.88 25.04 -14.74
CA PHE A 398 12.16 24.59 -14.18
C PHE A 398 13.35 25.08 -15.01
N PRO A 399 14.54 25.26 -14.41
CA PRO A 399 15.73 25.56 -15.18
C PRO A 399 16.16 24.38 -16.06
N LYS A 400 16.80 24.67 -17.20
CA LYS A 400 17.30 23.62 -18.12
C LYS A 400 18.34 22.69 -17.46
N LYS A 401 19.15 23.19 -16.51
CA LYS A 401 20.14 22.43 -15.75
C LYS A 401 20.16 22.87 -14.27
N PRO A 402 20.34 21.93 -13.33
CA PRO A 402 20.46 22.26 -11.92
C PRO A 402 21.87 22.76 -11.59
N ILE A 403 21.95 23.75 -10.71
CA ILE A 403 23.25 24.22 -10.16
C ILE A 403 23.70 23.32 -9.00
N ILE A 404 22.74 22.73 -8.29
CA ILE A 404 22.94 21.84 -7.13
C ILE A 404 22.01 20.64 -7.31
N PRO A 405 22.42 19.40 -6.97
CA PRO A 405 21.52 18.27 -6.91
C PRO A 405 20.23 18.62 -6.17
N THR A 406 19.09 18.44 -6.83
CA THR A 406 17.80 18.88 -6.29
C THR A 406 16.84 17.70 -6.20
N ILE A 407 16.21 17.54 -5.04
CA ILE A 407 15.11 16.62 -4.80
C ILE A 407 13.83 17.44 -4.71
N PHE A 408 12.85 17.12 -5.54
CA PHE A 408 11.52 17.71 -5.46
C PHE A 408 10.58 16.78 -4.69
N ILE A 409 9.93 17.34 -3.68
CA ILE A 409 8.93 16.67 -2.86
C ILE A 409 7.57 17.22 -3.28
N LEU A 410 6.78 16.38 -3.95
CA LEU A 410 5.47 16.70 -4.51
C LEU A 410 4.38 16.48 -3.46
N ALA A 411 3.49 17.45 -3.22
CA ALA A 411 2.29 17.22 -2.41
C ALA A 411 1.37 16.18 -3.05
N GLY A 412 0.65 15.42 -2.22
CA GLY A 412 -0.03 14.16 -2.56
C GLY A 412 -1.07 14.18 -3.67
N ASN A 413 -1.37 15.32 -4.30
CA ASN A 413 -2.37 15.40 -5.36
C ASN A 413 -1.89 15.76 -6.77
N HIS A 414 -0.62 16.14 -7.06
CA HIS A 414 -0.37 16.71 -8.41
C HIS A 414 0.98 16.43 -9.12
N VAL A 415 0.84 16.55 -10.46
CA VAL A 415 1.72 16.38 -11.63
C VAL A 415 2.34 14.99 -11.88
N ALA A 416 2.06 14.44 -13.07
CA ALA A 416 2.73 13.25 -13.58
C ALA A 416 4.25 13.48 -13.65
N LYS A 417 5.04 12.51 -13.16
CA LYS A 417 6.52 12.53 -13.17
C LYS A 417 7.12 12.90 -14.54
N SER A 418 6.37 12.72 -15.63
CA SER A 418 6.73 13.10 -17.00
C SER A 418 6.95 14.60 -17.23
N ARG A 419 6.35 15.49 -16.41
CA ARG A 419 6.57 16.94 -16.51
C ARG A 419 7.76 17.46 -15.68
N MET A 420 8.32 16.62 -14.82
CA MET A 420 9.51 16.97 -14.07
C MET A 420 10.76 16.89 -14.97
N PRO A 421 11.75 17.76 -14.77
CA PRO A 421 12.97 17.71 -15.57
C PRO A 421 13.69 16.37 -15.36
N LYS A 422 14.26 15.79 -16.43
CA LYS A 422 14.91 14.47 -16.40
C LYS A 422 16.05 14.35 -15.37
N TRP A 423 16.66 15.47 -15.00
CA TRP A 423 17.74 15.53 -14.00
C TRP A 423 17.23 15.56 -12.55
N ALA A 424 15.93 15.77 -12.32
CA ALA A 424 15.34 15.88 -11.00
C ALA A 424 14.91 14.52 -10.43
N ILE A 425 15.13 14.36 -9.13
CA ILE A 425 14.52 13.28 -8.35
C ILE A 425 13.20 13.82 -7.81
N ALA A 426 12.08 13.40 -8.39
CA ALA A 426 10.74 13.72 -7.90
C ALA A 426 10.22 12.60 -6.99
N VAL A 427 9.75 12.97 -5.80
CA VAL A 427 9.20 12.04 -4.81
C VAL A 427 7.86 12.58 -4.30
N ILE A 428 6.87 11.70 -4.17
CA ILE A 428 5.52 12.09 -3.74
C ILE A 428 5.42 12.00 -2.22
N SER A 429 5.04 13.10 -1.58
CA SER A 429 4.74 13.20 -0.15
C SER A 429 3.32 12.68 0.09
N CYS A 430 3.20 11.53 0.76
CA CYS A 430 1.90 10.99 1.12
C CYS A 430 1.25 11.81 2.25
N ASN A 431 -0.07 12.02 2.15
CA ASN A 431 -0.88 12.47 3.28
C ASN A 431 -0.77 11.43 4.41
N ARG A 432 -0.57 11.92 5.63
CA ARG A 432 -0.96 11.16 6.82
C ARG A 432 -2.46 11.30 6.93
N ASP A 433 -3.18 10.21 6.70
CA ASP A 433 -4.49 10.02 7.31
C ASP A 433 -4.26 9.43 8.71
#